data_AF-A0A0L0SGS0-F1
#
_entry.id   AF-A0A0L0SGS0-F1
#
_cell.length_a   1.000
_cell.length_b   1.000
_cell.length_c   1.000
_cell.angle_alpha   90.00
_cell.angle_beta   90.00
_cell.angle_gamma   90.00
#
_symmetry.space_group_name_H-M   'P 1'
#
loop_
_entity.id
_entity.type
_entity.pdbx_description
1 polymer ?
#
loop_
_entity_poly.entity_id
_entity_poly.type
_entity_poly.pdbx_seq_one_letter_code
_entity_poly.pdbx_strand_id
1 'polypeptide(L)'
;MSYEEDSYEAGMRRHNEELQQVMQAEQDLIRIQQQQAAMNAGYLPPQQPSGYDAGYGPMAPQQQYYAPPPQDDSYYAPAAEPQIGPLQGVFIEILEGRNLKDVEVLGDMDPYARVVIGDQDVRTRAHKDEGCNLFFNDTLEVAVTDGVEEIIIEIWDSNKYNITGDTIVGTTRVPLSDLRNGQFQDRWLELRDEDGESAGELHVKFTPRTVSF
;
A
#
# COMPACT_ATOMS: atom_id res chain seq x y z
N MET A 1 -25.45 5.71 17.97
CA MET A 1 -24.52 5.76 19.11
C MET A 1 -23.90 4.42 19.48
N SER A 2 -24.61 3.32 19.79
CA SER A 2 -23.91 2.04 20.11
C SER A 2 -23.64 1.14 18.90
N TYR A 3 -24.15 1.46 17.71
CA TYR A 3 -24.01 0.61 16.51
C TYR A 3 -22.82 1.02 15.63
N GLU A 4 -22.49 2.31 15.59
CA GLU A 4 -21.36 2.87 14.81
C GLU A 4 -19.99 2.47 15.38
N GLU A 5 -19.85 2.41 16.71
CA GLU A 5 -18.59 1.95 17.34
C GLU A 5 -18.34 0.46 17.08
N ASP A 6 -19.40 -0.35 17.07
CA ASP A 6 -19.31 -1.81 16.90
C ASP A 6 -18.92 -2.21 15.46
N SER A 7 -19.40 -1.50 14.43
CA SER A 7 -19.05 -1.78 13.02
C SER A 7 -17.60 -1.39 12.73
N TYR A 8 -17.18 -0.21 13.17
CA TYR A 8 -15.81 0.28 13.02
C TYR A 8 -14.82 -0.60 13.78
N GLU A 9 -15.10 -0.97 15.04
CA GLU A 9 -14.23 -1.88 15.80
C GLU A 9 -14.10 -3.25 15.13
N ALA A 10 -15.20 -3.79 14.59
CA ALA A 10 -15.17 -5.05 13.86
C ALA A 10 -14.36 -4.94 12.56
N GLY A 11 -14.46 -3.81 11.85
CA GLY A 11 -13.64 -3.47 10.68
C GLY A 11 -12.15 -3.39 11.03
N MET A 12 -11.81 -2.63 12.07
CA MET A 12 -10.46 -2.49 12.61
C MET A 12 -9.84 -3.83 13.01
N ARG A 13 -10.61 -4.72 13.65
CA ARG A 13 -10.12 -6.06 14.03
C ARG A 13 -9.76 -6.90 12.80
N ARG A 14 -10.65 -6.95 11.81
CA ARG A 14 -10.40 -7.69 10.55
C ARG A 14 -9.19 -7.13 9.80
N HIS A 15 -9.11 -5.80 9.66
CA HIS A 15 -7.98 -5.15 9.00
C HIS A 15 -6.65 -5.42 9.72
N ASN A 16 -6.62 -5.34 11.05
CA ASN A 16 -5.43 -5.64 11.83
C ASN A 16 -5.00 -7.12 11.70
N GLU A 17 -5.95 -8.04 11.64
CA GLU A 17 -5.66 -9.46 11.39
C GLU A 17 -5.08 -9.69 9.99
N GLU A 18 -5.59 -9.00 8.97
CA GLU A 18 -5.05 -9.04 7.60
C GLU A 18 -3.64 -8.46 7.53
N LEU A 19 -3.39 -7.30 8.14
CA LEU A 19 -2.06 -6.70 8.21
C LEU A 19 -1.04 -7.63 8.87
N GLN A 20 -1.42 -8.32 9.95
CA GLN A 20 -0.56 -9.31 10.60
C GLN A 20 -0.25 -10.48 9.67
N GLN A 21 -1.23 -10.95 8.90
CA GLN A 21 -1.03 -12.03 7.94
C GLN A 21 -0.10 -11.61 6.79
N VAL A 22 -0.25 -10.40 6.25
CA VAL A 22 0.62 -9.87 5.20
C VAL A 22 2.05 -9.72 5.70
N MET A 23 2.25 -9.10 6.87
CA MET A 23 3.58 -8.96 7.47
C MET A 23 4.25 -10.32 7.72
N GLN A 24 3.50 -11.32 8.17
CA GLN A 24 4.01 -12.67 8.35
C GLN A 24 4.42 -13.30 7.01
N ALA A 25 3.60 -13.16 5.98
CA ALA A 25 3.89 -13.68 4.65
C ALA A 25 5.13 -13.03 4.01
N GLU A 26 5.31 -11.72 4.19
CA GLU A 26 6.51 -11.01 3.72
C GLU A 26 7.78 -11.50 4.42
N GLN A 27 7.74 -11.69 5.75
CA GLN A 27 8.85 -12.26 6.50
C GLN A 27 9.21 -13.68 6.02
N ASP A 28 8.20 -14.50 5.74
CA ASP A 28 8.40 -15.85 5.23
C ASP A 28 9.00 -15.85 3.82
N LEU A 29 8.58 -14.93 2.94
CA LEU A 29 9.15 -14.75 1.61
C LEU A 29 10.63 -14.36 1.66
N ILE A 30 10.99 -13.39 2.50
CA ILE A 30 12.38 -12.96 2.70
C ILE A 30 13.23 -14.14 3.19
N ARG A 31 12.70 -14.92 4.14
CA ARG A 31 13.38 -16.10 4.68
C ARG A 31 13.63 -17.16 3.59
N ILE A 32 12.64 -17.42 2.74
CA ILE A 32 12.76 -18.37 1.63
C ILE A 32 13.82 -17.91 0.63
N GLN A 33 13.85 -16.62 0.28
CA GLN A 33 14.84 -16.06 -0.63
C GLN A 33 16.26 -16.16 -0.08
N GLN A 34 16.46 -15.86 1.21
CA GLN A 34 17.75 -16.01 1.88
C GLN A 34 18.22 -17.48 1.87
N GLN A 35 17.30 -18.42 2.12
CA GLN A 35 17.61 -19.85 2.10
C GLN A 35 18.00 -20.32 0.68
N GLN A 36 17.27 -19.89 -0.34
CA GLN A 36 17.57 -20.21 -1.74
C GLN A 36 18.89 -19.59 -2.22
N ALA A 37 19.18 -18.35 -1.83
CA ALA A 37 20.44 -17.69 -2.14
C ALA A 37 21.63 -18.44 -1.54
N ALA A 38 21.51 -18.95 -0.30
CA ALA A 38 22.53 -19.78 0.34
C ALA A 38 22.74 -21.11 -0.40
N MET A 39 21.67 -21.75 -0.90
CA MET A 39 21.77 -22.98 -1.69
C MET A 39 22.43 -22.74 -3.06
N ASN A 40 22.05 -21.67 -3.76
CA ASN A 40 22.64 -21.31 -5.06
C ASN A 40 24.11 -20.88 -4.95
N ALA A 41 24.52 -20.32 -3.81
CA ALA A 41 25.91 -19.98 -3.51
C ALA A 41 26.79 -21.20 -3.12
N GLY A 42 26.23 -22.41 -3.11
CA GLY A 42 26.99 -23.65 -2.88
C GLY A 42 27.33 -23.98 -1.42
N TYR A 43 26.65 -23.35 -0.45
CA TYR A 43 26.85 -23.65 0.97
C TYR A 43 26.04 -24.87 1.43
N LEU A 44 26.72 -25.93 1.88
CA LEU A 44 26.10 -26.98 2.71
C LEU A 44 26.03 -26.47 4.16
N PRO A 45 24.87 -26.56 4.85
CA PRO A 45 24.83 -26.27 6.27
C PRO A 45 25.75 -27.26 7.02
N PRO A 46 26.46 -26.82 8.09
CA PRO A 46 27.33 -27.72 8.84
C PRO A 46 26.50 -28.88 9.42
N GLN A 47 26.90 -30.11 9.07
CA GLN A 47 26.40 -31.33 9.70
C GLN A 47 26.76 -31.26 11.19
N GLN A 48 25.77 -31.38 12.07
CA GLN A 48 26.03 -31.37 13.52
C GLN A 48 26.92 -32.57 13.88
N PRO A 49 28.03 -32.37 14.61
CA PRO A 49 28.86 -33.49 15.01
C PRO A 49 28.12 -34.33 16.05
N SER A 50 28.08 -35.63 15.81
CA SER A 50 27.62 -36.63 16.76
C SER A 50 28.71 -36.84 17.80
N GLY A 51 28.43 -36.59 19.08
CA GLY A 51 29.30 -37.01 20.18
C GLY A 51 29.42 -35.99 21.30
N TYR A 52 28.95 -36.37 22.47
CA TYR A 52 29.15 -35.69 23.75
C TYR A 52 30.54 -36.05 24.28
N ASP A 53 31.39 -35.06 24.60
CA ASP A 53 32.45 -35.20 25.60
C ASP A 53 32.68 -33.88 26.34
N ALA A 54 33.03 -33.99 27.61
CA ALA A 54 32.88 -32.99 28.66
C ALA A 54 34.06 -32.01 28.74
N GLY A 55 33.75 -30.75 29.09
CA GLY A 55 34.72 -29.78 29.61
C GLY A 55 35.00 -28.61 28.66
N TYR A 56 34.83 -27.40 29.21
CA TYR A 56 34.86 -26.08 28.55
C TYR A 56 33.58 -25.72 27.78
N GLY A 57 32.95 -24.62 28.19
CA GLY A 57 31.67 -24.13 27.67
C GLY A 57 31.71 -23.82 26.17
N PRO A 58 30.53 -23.59 25.54
CA PRO A 58 30.45 -23.44 24.11
C PRO A 58 31.26 -22.22 23.67
N MET A 59 32.38 -22.46 22.98
CA MET A 59 32.96 -21.44 22.11
C MET A 59 31.91 -21.12 21.06
N ALA A 60 31.45 -19.87 21.01
CA ALA A 60 30.65 -19.38 19.91
C ALA A 60 31.37 -19.75 18.59
N PRO A 61 30.66 -20.24 17.56
CA PRO A 61 31.30 -20.51 16.29
C PRO A 61 31.96 -19.20 15.85
N GLN A 62 33.28 -19.22 15.69
CA GLN A 62 33.97 -18.11 15.07
C GLN A 62 33.40 -18.04 13.67
N GLN A 63 32.50 -17.09 13.43
CA GLN A 63 32.11 -16.71 12.08
C GLN A 63 33.44 -16.42 11.39
N GLN A 64 33.79 -17.23 10.38
CA GLN A 64 34.89 -16.87 9.50
C GLN A 64 34.49 -15.54 8.87
N TYR A 65 35.04 -14.46 9.43
CA TYR A 65 34.91 -13.14 8.86
C TYR A 65 35.64 -13.19 7.53
N TYR A 66 34.87 -13.35 6.45
CA TYR A 66 35.33 -13.03 5.12
C TYR A 66 35.70 -11.55 5.14
N ALA A 67 36.99 -11.25 5.07
CA ALA A 67 37.40 -9.92 4.62
C ALA A 67 36.89 -9.78 3.18
N PRO A 68 36.11 -8.74 2.85
CA PRO A 68 35.77 -8.49 1.46
C PRO A 68 37.08 -8.42 0.66
N PRO A 69 37.12 -8.96 -0.57
CA PRO A 69 38.30 -8.83 -1.41
C PRO A 69 38.71 -7.36 -1.49
N PRO A 70 40.03 -7.06 -1.54
CA PRO A 70 40.51 -5.68 -1.58
C PRO A 70 39.78 -4.90 -2.66
N GLN A 71 39.12 -3.82 -2.22
CA GLN A 71 38.35 -2.94 -3.10
C GLN A 71 39.34 -2.17 -3.95
N ASP A 72 39.54 -2.64 -5.19
CA ASP A 72 40.01 -1.78 -6.25
C ASP A 72 38.83 -0.88 -6.62
N ASP A 73 38.93 0.42 -6.30
CA ASP A 73 37.89 1.43 -6.54
C ASP A 73 37.47 1.54 -8.02
N SER A 74 38.17 0.85 -8.94
CA SER A 74 37.87 0.84 -10.36
C SER A 74 36.81 -0.19 -10.82
N TYR A 75 36.30 -1.07 -9.94
CA TYR A 75 35.41 -2.18 -10.35
C TYR A 75 33.92 -2.04 -9.99
N TYR A 76 33.54 -1.10 -9.13
CA TYR A 76 32.13 -0.74 -8.95
C TYR A 76 31.82 0.47 -9.83
N ALA A 77 31.45 0.21 -11.09
CA ALA A 77 30.41 1.09 -11.66
C ALA A 77 29.21 0.98 -10.70
N PRO A 78 28.61 2.08 -10.23
CA PRO A 78 27.35 1.97 -9.50
C PRO A 78 26.44 1.11 -10.36
N ALA A 79 25.87 0.05 -9.79
CA ALA A 79 24.89 -0.77 -10.48
C ALA A 79 23.93 0.22 -11.15
N ALA A 80 23.92 0.26 -12.50
CA ALA A 80 23.21 1.29 -13.23
C ALA A 80 21.80 1.33 -12.64
N GLU A 81 21.41 2.48 -12.07
CA GLU A 81 20.10 2.61 -11.47
C GLU A 81 19.09 2.10 -12.50
N PRO A 82 18.15 1.22 -12.11
CA PRO A 82 17.18 0.69 -13.05
C PRO A 82 16.54 1.88 -13.74
N GLN A 83 16.74 1.97 -15.06
CA GLN A 83 16.23 3.09 -15.84
C GLN A 83 14.70 2.96 -15.84
N ILE A 84 14.06 3.74 -14.98
CA ILE A 84 12.60 3.71 -14.80
C ILE A 84 12.00 4.18 -16.11
N GLY A 85 11.39 3.26 -16.85
CA GLY A 85 10.72 3.60 -18.09
C GLY A 85 9.44 4.37 -17.87
N PRO A 86 8.74 4.75 -18.96
CA PRO A 86 7.55 5.57 -18.86
C PRO A 86 6.48 4.88 -17.99
N LEU A 87 5.77 5.70 -17.22
CA LEU A 87 4.62 5.28 -16.43
C LEU A 87 3.49 4.86 -17.38
N GLN A 88 3.12 3.58 -17.36
CA GLN A 88 2.03 3.03 -18.16
C GLN A 88 0.70 3.00 -17.41
N GLY A 89 0.75 2.93 -16.09
CA GLY A 89 -0.44 2.81 -15.25
C GLY A 89 -0.09 2.92 -13.77
N VAL A 90 -1.12 2.90 -12.93
CA VAL A 90 -0.98 2.97 -11.48
C VAL A 90 -2.03 2.05 -10.87
N PHE A 91 -1.62 1.18 -9.95
CA PHE A 91 -2.55 0.56 -9.00
C PHE A 91 -2.78 1.53 -7.84
N ILE A 92 -4.04 1.81 -7.57
CA ILE A 92 -4.50 2.71 -6.52
C ILE A 92 -5.28 1.86 -5.53
N GLU A 93 -4.70 1.64 -4.35
CA GLU A 93 -5.37 0.94 -3.25
C GLU A 93 -5.91 1.98 -2.28
N ILE A 94 -7.24 2.06 -2.19
CA ILE A 94 -7.94 2.94 -1.26
C ILE A 94 -8.24 2.09 -0.03
N LEU A 95 -7.56 2.40 1.07
CA LEU A 95 -7.52 1.54 2.25
C LEU A 95 -8.59 1.93 3.25
N GLU A 96 -8.57 3.17 3.70
CA GLU A 96 -9.49 3.67 4.71
C GLU A 96 -9.75 5.17 4.56
N GLY A 97 -10.93 5.60 4.97
CA GLY A 97 -11.30 6.99 5.16
C GLY A 97 -11.52 7.28 6.63
N ARG A 98 -11.06 8.43 7.11
CA ARG A 98 -11.28 8.87 8.49
C ARG A 98 -11.75 10.31 8.56
N ASN A 99 -12.58 10.58 9.56
CA ASN A 99 -13.17 11.91 9.81
C ASN A 99 -13.80 12.50 8.55
N LEU A 100 -14.44 11.66 7.73
CA LEU A 100 -15.12 12.13 6.54
C LEU A 100 -16.24 13.10 6.93
N LYS A 101 -16.46 14.13 6.11
CA LYS A 101 -17.57 15.05 6.31
C LYS A 101 -18.89 14.29 6.16
N ASP A 102 -19.73 14.33 7.18
CA ASP A 102 -21.07 13.77 7.11
C ASP A 102 -21.96 14.62 6.20
N VAL A 103 -22.43 14.02 5.11
CA VAL A 103 -23.31 14.65 4.11
C VAL A 103 -24.68 13.95 4.05
N GLU A 104 -24.88 12.87 4.81
CA GLU A 104 -26.12 12.11 4.83
C GLU A 104 -27.12 12.79 5.78
N VAL A 105 -28.38 12.86 5.36
CA VAL A 105 -29.44 13.54 6.13
C VAL A 105 -30.15 12.55 7.06
N LEU A 106 -30.26 11.29 6.65
CA LEU A 106 -30.92 10.26 7.43
C LEU A 106 -30.26 8.89 7.26
N GLY A 107 -29.50 8.49 8.27
CA GLY A 107 -28.83 7.19 8.32
C GLY A 107 -27.32 7.36 8.44
N ASP A 108 -26.61 6.26 8.26
CA ASP A 108 -25.16 6.28 8.09
C ASP A 108 -24.85 6.44 6.60
N MET A 109 -23.73 7.07 6.29
CA MET A 109 -23.25 7.19 4.91
C MET A 109 -23.01 5.79 4.29
N ASP A 110 -23.14 5.74 2.96
CA ASP A 110 -22.81 4.64 2.06
C ASP A 110 -21.61 5.02 1.13
N PRO A 111 -20.38 5.23 1.63
CA PRO A 111 -19.33 5.85 0.83
C PRO A 111 -18.80 4.96 -0.29
N TYR A 112 -18.42 5.56 -1.42
CA TYR A 112 -17.62 4.95 -2.47
C TYR A 112 -16.56 5.94 -2.98
N ALA A 113 -15.50 5.39 -3.56
CA ALA A 113 -14.47 6.19 -4.19
C ALA A 113 -14.65 6.23 -5.71
N ARG A 114 -14.40 7.40 -6.29
CA ARG A 114 -14.36 7.65 -7.74
C ARG A 114 -12.98 8.19 -8.10
N VAL A 115 -12.32 7.54 -9.04
CA VAL A 115 -11.01 7.92 -9.54
C VAL A 115 -11.16 8.41 -10.97
N VAL A 116 -10.71 9.64 -11.22
CA VAL A 116 -10.70 10.28 -12.53
C VAL A 116 -9.26 10.56 -12.95
N ILE A 117 -8.89 10.11 -14.15
CA ILE A 117 -7.57 10.33 -14.75
C ILE A 117 -7.71 10.42 -16.27
N GLY A 118 -7.43 11.60 -16.83
CA GLY A 118 -7.65 11.85 -18.25
C GLY A 118 -9.13 11.68 -18.61
N ASP A 119 -9.43 10.69 -19.46
CA ASP A 119 -10.78 10.29 -19.89
C ASP A 119 -11.36 9.09 -19.12
N GLN A 120 -10.59 8.51 -18.20
CA GLN A 120 -11.04 7.39 -17.38
C GLN A 120 -11.79 7.87 -16.13
N ASP A 121 -12.91 7.23 -15.82
CA ASP A 121 -13.72 7.40 -14.61
C ASP A 121 -14.05 6.00 -14.09
N VAL A 122 -13.41 5.62 -12.99
CA VAL A 122 -13.54 4.29 -12.39
C VAL A 122 -14.01 4.44 -10.95
N ARG A 123 -14.96 3.59 -10.52
CA ARG A 123 -15.58 3.69 -9.20
C ARG A 123 -15.49 2.37 -8.46
N THR A 124 -15.36 2.45 -7.14
CA THR A 124 -15.49 1.29 -6.26
C THR A 124 -16.98 0.97 -6.04
N ARG A 125 -17.24 -0.12 -5.32
CA ARG A 125 -18.58 -0.36 -4.77
C ARG A 125 -18.87 0.62 -3.64
N ALA A 126 -20.15 0.93 -3.42
CA ALA A 126 -20.58 1.57 -2.19
C ALA A 126 -20.42 0.61 -1.00
N HIS A 127 -19.92 1.16 0.11
CA HIS A 127 -19.80 0.49 1.40
C HIS A 127 -20.95 0.94 2.29
N LYS A 128 -21.93 0.05 2.47
CA LYS A 128 -23.23 0.42 3.03
C LYS A 128 -23.20 0.57 4.54
N ASP A 129 -23.82 1.64 5.03
CA ASP A 129 -24.05 1.95 6.43
C ASP A 129 -22.73 1.90 7.24
N GLU A 130 -21.60 2.32 6.65
CA GLU A 130 -20.26 2.34 7.28
C GLU A 130 -19.92 3.70 7.92
N GLY A 131 -20.63 4.77 7.54
CA GLY A 131 -20.47 6.09 8.15
C GLY A 131 -19.17 6.82 7.78
N CYS A 132 -18.69 7.68 8.68
CA CYS A 132 -17.60 8.64 8.41
C CYS A 132 -16.17 8.11 8.65
N ASN A 133 -16.04 6.89 9.17
CA ASN A 133 -14.77 6.21 9.40
C ASN A 133 -14.90 4.77 8.92
N LEU A 134 -14.22 4.41 7.83
CA LEU A 134 -14.43 3.12 7.18
C LEU A 134 -13.17 2.57 6.53
N PHE A 135 -13.20 1.24 6.33
CA PHE A 135 -12.22 0.52 5.52
C PHE A 135 -12.80 0.24 4.14
N PHE A 136 -12.19 0.83 3.11
CA PHE A 136 -12.50 0.53 1.72
C PHE A 136 -11.86 -0.79 1.29
N ASN A 137 -10.54 -0.93 1.49
CA ASN A 137 -9.71 -2.02 0.96
C ASN A 137 -10.00 -2.35 -0.52
N ASP A 138 -10.29 -1.32 -1.31
CA ASP A 138 -10.58 -1.44 -2.73
C ASP A 138 -9.32 -1.16 -3.56
N THR A 139 -9.11 -1.89 -4.65
CA THR A 139 -8.01 -1.66 -5.58
C THR A 139 -8.54 -1.32 -6.96
N LEU A 140 -8.05 -0.23 -7.52
CA LEU A 140 -8.34 0.22 -8.87
C LEU A 140 -7.05 0.24 -9.69
N GLU A 141 -7.13 -0.14 -10.96
CA GLU A 141 -6.03 0.02 -11.91
C GLU A 141 -6.45 1.05 -12.95
N VAL A 142 -5.58 2.04 -13.17
CA VAL A 142 -5.78 3.07 -14.19
C VAL A 142 -4.60 3.13 -15.14
N ALA A 143 -4.87 3.33 -16.42
CA ALA A 143 -3.82 3.56 -17.41
C ALA A 143 -3.36 5.03 -17.37
N VAL A 144 -2.07 5.27 -17.55
CA VAL A 144 -1.53 6.63 -17.69
C VAL A 144 -1.27 6.88 -19.16
N THR A 145 -1.97 7.87 -19.71
CA THR A 145 -1.82 8.32 -21.10
C THR A 145 -1.04 9.63 -21.17
N ASP A 146 -0.49 9.94 -22.34
CA ASP A 146 0.26 11.18 -22.56
C ASP A 146 -0.63 12.41 -22.36
N GLY A 147 -0.08 13.44 -21.72
CA GLY A 147 -0.75 14.72 -21.47
C GLY A 147 -1.60 14.77 -20.20
N VAL A 148 -1.75 13.67 -19.46
CA VAL A 148 -2.37 13.70 -18.13
C VAL A 148 -1.36 14.17 -17.08
N GLU A 149 -1.80 15.06 -16.18
CA GLU A 149 -0.94 15.66 -15.16
C GLU A 149 -1.29 15.25 -13.73
N GLU A 150 -2.54 14.85 -13.47
CA GLU A 150 -3.02 14.51 -12.13
C GLU A 150 -4.03 13.35 -12.14
N ILE A 151 -4.11 12.68 -10.99
CA ILE A 151 -5.19 11.76 -10.62
C ILE A 151 -6.09 12.51 -9.65
N ILE A 152 -7.39 12.51 -9.92
CA ILE A 152 -8.41 13.07 -9.02
C ILE A 152 -9.08 11.89 -8.32
N ILE A 153 -9.14 11.93 -6.99
CA ILE A 153 -9.84 10.94 -6.18
C ILE A 153 -10.94 11.67 -5.42
N GLU A 154 -12.17 11.24 -5.62
CA GLU A 154 -13.36 11.78 -4.99
C GLU A 154 -13.99 10.72 -4.11
N ILE A 155 -14.42 11.10 -2.91
CA ILE A 155 -15.29 10.28 -2.08
C ILE A 155 -16.71 10.80 -2.23
N TRP A 156 -17.62 9.87 -2.48
CA TRP A 156 -19.03 10.12 -2.69
C TRP A 156 -19.84 9.29 -1.71
N ASP A 157 -21.01 9.80 -1.35
CA ASP A 157 -22.00 9.11 -0.56
C ASP A 157 -23.17 8.68 -1.46
N SER A 158 -23.45 7.37 -1.50
CA SER A 158 -24.52 6.84 -2.34
C SER A 158 -25.87 7.00 -1.67
N ASN A 159 -26.79 7.73 -2.30
CA ASN A 159 -28.09 7.95 -1.67
C ASN A 159 -29.00 6.71 -1.84
N LYS A 160 -29.10 5.90 -0.79
CA LYS A 160 -29.90 4.66 -0.72
C LYS A 160 -31.35 4.80 -1.17
N TYR A 161 -31.94 5.98 -1.02
CA TYR A 161 -33.33 6.24 -1.38
C TYR A 161 -33.49 6.82 -2.80
N ASN A 162 -32.40 7.16 -3.49
CA ASN A 162 -32.39 7.81 -4.82
C ASN A 162 -33.34 9.03 -4.91
N ILE A 163 -33.66 9.67 -3.77
CA ILE A 163 -34.54 10.85 -3.73
C ILE A 163 -33.76 12.07 -4.23
N THR A 164 -32.47 12.09 -3.91
CA THR A 164 -31.43 12.96 -4.47
C THR A 164 -30.38 12.07 -5.14
N GLY A 165 -29.59 12.64 -6.07
CA GLY A 165 -28.43 11.93 -6.59
C GLY A 165 -27.37 11.69 -5.50
N ASP A 166 -26.35 10.92 -5.82
CA ASP A 166 -25.17 10.74 -4.95
C ASP A 166 -24.56 12.11 -4.62
N THR A 167 -24.06 12.25 -3.39
CA THR A 167 -23.52 13.53 -2.89
C THR A 167 -22.02 13.43 -2.76
N ILE A 168 -21.28 14.45 -3.20
CA ILE A 168 -19.83 14.48 -3.03
C ILE A 168 -19.48 14.79 -1.58
N VAL A 169 -18.59 14.00 -0.99
CA VAL A 169 -18.07 14.19 0.36
C VAL A 169 -16.86 15.11 0.30
N GLY A 170 -15.91 14.77 -0.58
CA GLY A 170 -14.70 15.55 -0.76
C GLY A 170 -13.82 15.00 -1.88
N THR A 171 -12.87 15.83 -2.30
CA THR A 171 -11.95 15.58 -3.40
C THR A 171 -10.52 15.76 -2.94
N THR A 172 -9.61 14.94 -3.47
CA THR A 172 -8.18 15.15 -3.39
C THR A 172 -7.55 14.97 -4.77
N ARG A 173 -6.39 15.59 -4.99
CA ARG A 173 -5.69 15.57 -6.27
C ARG A 173 -4.24 15.16 -6.06
N VAL A 174 -3.78 14.22 -6.87
CA VAL A 174 -2.43 13.67 -6.81
C VAL A 174 -1.71 13.98 -8.13
N PRO A 175 -0.69 14.85 -8.12
CA PRO A 175 0.13 15.08 -9.29
C PRO A 175 0.80 13.79 -9.74
N LEU A 176 0.70 13.45 -11.03
CA LEU A 176 1.37 12.29 -11.60
C LEU A 176 2.90 12.42 -11.50
N SER A 177 3.43 13.64 -11.40
CA SER A 177 4.86 13.88 -11.13
C SER A 177 5.35 13.18 -9.87
N ASP A 178 4.49 13.04 -8.84
CA ASP A 178 4.84 12.35 -7.61
C ASP A 178 5.15 10.87 -7.90
N LEU A 179 4.44 10.26 -8.85
CA LEU A 179 4.52 8.83 -9.16
C LEU A 179 5.58 8.48 -10.22
N ARG A 180 6.14 9.49 -10.92
CA ARG A 180 7.07 9.28 -12.05
C ARG A 180 8.43 8.72 -11.63
N ASN A 181 8.80 8.81 -10.36
CA ASN A 181 10.01 8.16 -9.84
C ASN A 181 9.84 6.64 -9.66
N GLY A 182 8.70 6.07 -10.05
CA GLY A 182 8.41 4.64 -9.97
C GLY A 182 8.34 4.08 -8.55
N GLN A 183 8.42 4.94 -7.53
CA GLN A 183 8.40 4.50 -6.14
C GLN A 183 6.97 4.25 -5.70
N PHE A 184 6.80 3.15 -4.96
CA PHE A 184 5.61 2.91 -4.16
C PHE A 184 5.41 4.07 -3.18
N GLN A 185 4.16 4.51 -3.04
CA GLN A 185 3.77 5.51 -2.06
C GLN A 185 2.64 4.99 -1.19
N ASP A 186 2.73 5.27 0.10
CA ASP A 186 1.72 4.96 1.11
C ASP A 186 1.54 6.22 1.94
N ARG A 187 0.40 6.90 1.80
CA ARG A 187 0.18 8.19 2.45
C ARG A 187 -1.29 8.49 2.71
N TRP A 188 -1.51 9.33 3.71
CA TRP A 188 -2.77 10.00 3.94
C TRP A 188 -2.87 11.24 3.05
N LEU A 189 -4.03 11.43 2.44
CA LEU A 189 -4.38 12.58 1.61
C LEU A 189 -5.54 13.33 2.26
N GLU A 190 -5.43 14.65 2.40
CA GLU A 190 -6.54 15.49 2.83
C GLU A 190 -7.59 15.57 1.71
N LEU A 191 -8.85 15.37 2.08
CA LEU A 191 -10.01 15.61 1.23
C LEU A 191 -10.52 17.03 1.48
N ARG A 192 -10.95 17.69 0.42
CA ARG A 192 -11.62 19.00 0.49
C ARG A 192 -12.98 18.96 -0.16
N ASP A 193 -13.96 19.59 0.48
CA ASP A 193 -15.30 19.71 -0.10
C ASP A 193 -15.36 20.78 -1.21
N GLU A 194 -16.55 21.03 -1.74
CA GLU A 194 -16.78 22.02 -2.81
C GLU A 194 -16.48 23.47 -2.37
N ASP A 195 -16.55 23.75 -1.07
CA ASP A 195 -16.23 25.05 -0.48
C ASP A 195 -14.73 25.19 -0.14
N GLY A 196 -13.96 24.10 -0.33
CA GLY A 196 -12.53 24.02 -0.04
C GLY A 196 -12.21 23.77 1.44
N GLU A 197 -13.21 23.48 2.26
CA GLU A 197 -13.05 23.12 3.67
C GLU A 197 -12.56 21.67 3.79
N SER A 198 -11.96 21.33 4.95
CA SER A 198 -11.47 19.98 5.20
C SER A 198 -12.64 19.01 5.30
N ALA A 199 -12.60 17.93 4.51
CA ALA A 199 -13.67 16.94 4.41
C ALA A 199 -13.25 15.54 4.85
N GLY A 200 -12.16 15.46 5.62
CA GLY A 200 -11.58 14.22 6.12
C GLY A 200 -10.26 13.85 5.44
N GLU A 201 -9.79 12.64 5.70
CA GLU A 201 -8.54 12.13 5.16
C GLU A 201 -8.73 10.74 4.57
N LEU A 202 -8.00 10.45 3.51
CA LEU A 202 -8.02 9.18 2.79
C LEU A 202 -6.64 8.53 2.81
N HIS A 203 -6.55 7.28 3.25
CA HIS A 203 -5.32 6.49 3.22
C HIS A 203 -5.23 5.74 1.89
N VAL A 204 -4.21 6.07 1.10
CA VAL A 204 -4.07 5.55 -0.26
C VAL A 204 -2.66 5.04 -0.50
N LYS A 205 -2.56 3.88 -1.13
CA LYS A 205 -1.31 3.37 -1.71
C LYS A 205 -1.32 3.52 -3.22
N PHE A 206 -0.19 3.97 -3.76
CA PHE A 206 0.06 4.06 -5.19
C PHE A 206 1.21 3.14 -5.55
N THR A 207 0.96 2.21 -6.47
CA THR A 207 1.99 1.35 -7.04
C THR A 207 2.13 1.68 -8.54
N PRO A 208 3.15 2.48 -8.93
CA PRO A 208 3.42 2.81 -10.32
C PRO A 208 3.74 1.56 -11.14
N ARG A 209 3.12 1.44 -12.32
CA ARG A 209 3.47 0.44 -13.33
C ARG A 209 4.33 1.09 -14.42
N THR A 210 5.60 0.72 -14.46
CA THR A 210 6.55 1.21 -15.45
C THR A 210 7.07 0.08 -16.33
N VAL A 211 7.63 0.43 -17.48
CA VAL A 211 8.33 -0.52 -18.35
C VAL A 211 9.79 -0.54 -17.95
N SER A 212 10.38 -1.73 -17.78
CA SER A 212 11.84 -1.86 -17.63
C SER A 212 12.49 -1.83 -19.02
N PHE A 213 13.63 -1.14 -19.14
CA PHE A 213 14.49 -1.15 -20.33
C PHE A 213 15.73 -2.02 -20.12
#